data_AF-A0A1F7JKA4-F1
#
_entry.id   AF-A0A1F7JKA4-F1
#
_cell.length_a   1.000
_cell.length_b   1.000
_cell.length_c   1.000
_cell.angle_alpha   90.00
_cell.angle_beta   90.00
_cell.angle_gamma   90.00
#
_symmetry.space_group_name_H-M   'P 1'
#
loop_
_entity.id
_entity.type
_entity.pdbx_description
1 polymer ?
#
loop_
_entity_poly.entity_id
_entity_poly.type
_entity_poly.pdbx_seq_one_letter_code
_entity_poly.pdbx_strand_id
1 'polypeptide(L)' 'MKTSELRQLHSKSAADLDRMILDERRKINLAILDSKVNPPKNPNAIGKLKTALAQLLTVKSVKSAIQKK' A
#
# COMPACT_ATOMS: atom_id res chain seq x y z
N MET A 1 -4.83 2.02 13.08
CA MET A 1 -5.63 1.36 12.02
C MET A 1 -6.53 0.35 12.66
N LYS A 2 -7.80 0.29 12.25
CA LYS A 2 -8.75 -0.69 12.78
C LYS A 2 -8.36 -2.05 12.22
N THR A 3 -8.31 -3.07 13.06
CA THR A 3 -7.95 -4.48 12.76
C THR A 3 -8.73 -5.12 11.58
N SER A 4 -9.77 -4.45 11.09
CA SER A 4 -10.55 -4.77 9.90
C SER A 4 -9.75 -4.73 8.59
N GLU A 5 -8.94 -3.69 8.35
CA GLU A 5 -8.27 -3.48 7.05
C GLU A 5 -7.20 -4.55 6.77
N LEU A 6 -6.40 -4.91 7.79
CA LEU A 6 -5.39 -5.97 7.66
C LEU A 6 -6.03 -7.34 7.38
N ARG A 7 -7.14 -7.68 8.04
CA ARG A 7 -7.86 -8.94 7.76
C ARG A 7 -8.42 -8.98 6.34
N GLN A 8 -8.92 -7.85 5.84
CA GLN A 8 -9.39 -7.73 4.46
C GLN A 8 -8.25 -7.90 3.45
N LEU A 9 -7.03 -7.46 3.76
CA LEU A 9 -5.86 -7.70 2.90
C LEU A 9 -5.45 -9.17 2.86
N HIS A 10 -5.56 -9.89 3.99
CA HIS A 10 -5.25 -11.32 4.02
C HIS A 10 -6.22 -12.18 3.20
N SER A 11 -7.50 -11.78 3.07
CA SER A 11 -8.49 -12.49 2.28
C SER A 11 -8.39 -12.26 0.76
N LYS A 12 -7.67 -11.22 0.31
CA LYS A 12 -7.45 -10.90 -1.10
C LYS A 12 -6.52 -11.91 -1.80
N SER A 13 -6.72 -12.16 -3.09
CA SER A 13 -5.82 -13.02 -3.87
C SER A 13 -4.44 -12.36 -4.08
N ALA A 14 -3.42 -13.15 -4.45
CA ALA A 14 -2.10 -12.59 -4.76
C ALA A 14 -2.15 -11.58 -5.92
N ALA A 15 -2.98 -11.86 -6.93
CA ALA A 15 -3.21 -10.97 -8.07
C ALA A 15 -3.90 -9.65 -7.66
N ASP A 16 -4.85 -9.72 -6.72
CA ASP A 16 -5.50 -8.52 -6.18
C ASP A 16 -4.52 -7.66 -5.38
N LEU A 17 -3.67 -8.29 -4.56
CA LEU A 17 -2.61 -7.61 -3.82
C LEU A 17 -1.65 -6.91 -4.79
N ASP A 18 -1.31 -7.53 -5.92
CA ASP A 18 -0.47 -6.91 -6.95
C ASP A 18 -1.12 -5.71 -7.63
N ARG A 19 -2.42 -5.79 -7.94
CA ARG A 19 -3.18 -4.63 -8.44
C ARG A 19 -3.20 -3.50 -7.43
N MET A 20 -3.43 -3.79 -6.15
CA MET A 20 -3.44 -2.79 -5.09
C MET A 20 -2.06 -2.16 -4.87
N ILE A 21 -0.97 -2.94 -4.95
CA ILE A 21 0.41 -2.45 -4.87
C ILE A 21 0.71 -1.48 -6.03
N LEU A 22 0.29 -1.82 -7.26
CA LEU A 22 0.47 -0.95 -8.42
C LEU A 22 -0.31 0.36 -8.28
N ASP A 23 -1.55 0.29 -7.80
CA ASP A 23 -2.39 1.47 -7.57
C ASP A 23 -1.77 2.40 -6.52
N GLU A 24 -1.29 1.84 -5.39
CA GLU A 24 -0.64 2.66 -4.37
C GLU A 24 0.69 3.25 -4.82
N ARG A 25 1.48 2.52 -5.62
CA ARG A 25 2.68 3.09 -6.25
C ARG A 25 2.34 4.26 -7.17
N ARG A 26 1.26 4.15 -7.95
CA ARG A 26 0.78 5.24 -8.81
C ARG A 26 0.35 6.45 -7.99
N LYS A 27 -0.43 6.24 -6.92
CA LYS A 27 -0.85 7.32 -6.01
C LYS A 27 0.34 8.02 -5.36
N ILE A 28 1.33 7.28 -4.89
CA ILE A 28 2.56 7.85 -4.34
C ILE A 28 3.28 8.71 -5.38
N ASN A 29 3.44 8.21 -6.60
CA ASN A 29 4.11 8.96 -7.67
C ASN A 29 3.34 10.24 -8.03
N LEU A 30 2.02 10.16 -8.14
CA LEU A 30 1.17 11.33 -8.39
C LEU A 30 1.26 12.33 -7.23
N ALA A 31 1.21 11.87 -5.98
CA ALA A 31 1.34 12.73 -4.81
C ALA A 31 2.72 13.40 -4.72
N ILE A 32 3.79 12.72 -5.14
CA ILE A 32 5.13 13.30 -5.23
C ILE A 32 5.18 14.36 -6.34
N LEU A 33 4.64 14.07 -7.52
CA LEU A 33 4.60 15.04 -8.62
C LEU A 33 3.77 16.26 -8.26
N ASP A 34 2.58 16.06 -7.69
CA ASP A 34 1.71 17.14 -7.22
C ASP A 34 2.41 17.94 -6.11
N SER A 35 3.11 17.30 -5.18
CA SER A 35 3.84 18.00 -4.11
C SER A 35 4.91 19.00 -4.60
N LYS A 36 5.42 18.82 -5.83
CA LYS A 36 6.38 19.75 -6.44
C LYS A 36 5.74 21.03 -6.96
N VAL A 37 4.46 20.97 -7.32
CA VAL A 37 3.69 22.10 -7.87
C VAL A 37 2.78 22.71 -6.80
N ASN A 38 2.19 21.85 -5.97
CA ASN A 38 1.28 22.15 -4.88
C ASN A 38 1.80 21.49 -3.59
N PRO A 39 2.52 22.23 -2.73
CA PRO A 39 2.99 21.69 -1.46
C PRO A 39 1.82 21.09 -0.66
N PRO A 40 1.92 19.84 -0.20
CA PRO A 40 0.80 19.18 0.47
C PRO A 40 0.52 19.88 1.79
N LYS A 41 -0.76 20.25 2.01
CA LYS A 41 -1.22 20.83 3.29
C LYS A 41 -0.90 19.94 4.49
N ASN A 42 -0.79 18.63 4.26
CA ASN A 42 -0.35 17.65 5.25
C ASN A 42 0.99 17.04 4.83
N PRO A 43 2.11 17.37 5.50
CA PRO A 43 3.44 16.86 5.16
C PRO A 43 3.54 15.32 5.31
N ASN A 44 2.68 14.72 6.14
CA ASN A 44 2.65 13.28 6.36
C ASN A 44 1.76 12.50 5.36
N ALA A 45 1.12 13.18 4.40
CA ALA A 45 0.23 12.51 3.43
C ALA A 45 0.97 11.43 2.62
N ILE A 46 2.14 11.75 2.08
CA ILE A 46 2.98 10.80 1.34
C ILE A 46 3.47 9.67 2.26
N GLY A 47 3.79 9.99 3.51
CA GLY A 47 4.19 9.00 4.52
C GLY A 47 3.11 7.94 4.76
N LYS A 48 1.84 8.37 4.88
CA LYS A 48 0.70 7.45 5.04
C LYS A 48 0.53 6.50 3.85
N LEU A 49 0.68 7.00 2.63
CA LEU A 49 0.64 6.17 1.42
C LEU A 49 1.78 5.14 1.40
N LYS A 50 2.99 5.55 1.78
CA LYS A 50 4.13 4.62 1.92
C LYS A 50 3.89 3.55 2.97
N THR A 51 3.29 3.89 4.11
CA THR A 51 2.91 2.91 5.14
C THR A 51 1.88 1.90 4.62
N ALA A 52 0.86 2.36 3.88
CA ALA A 52 -0.13 1.46 3.26
C ALA A 52 0.52 0.51 2.25
N LEU A 53 1.43 1.01 1.41
CA LEU A 53 2.19 0.18 0.48
C LEU A 53 3.06 -0.86 1.21
N ALA A 54 3.72 -0.48 2.30
CA ALA A 54 4.52 -1.40 3.09
C ALA A 54 3.67 -2.55 3.65
N GLN A 55 2.47 -2.25 4.14
CA GLN A 55 1.55 -3.27 4.65
C GLN A 55 1.11 -4.25 3.56
N LEU A 56 0.79 -3.76 2.36
CA LEU A 56 0.45 -4.62 1.21
C LEU A 56 1.61 -5.57 0.85
N LEU A 57 2.84 -5.05 0.84
CA LEU A 57 4.04 -5.86 0.58
C LEU A 57 4.28 -6.90 1.67
N THR A 58 4.11 -6.54 2.94
CA THR A 58 4.22 -7.48 4.06
C THR A 58 3.19 -8.60 3.95
N VAL A 59 1.92 -8.27 3.70
CA VAL A 59 0.86 -9.28 3.53
C VAL A 59 1.16 -10.21 2.35
N LYS A 60 1.60 -9.67 1.22
CA LYS A 60 2.02 -10.50 0.07
C LYS A 60 3.19 -11.43 0.42
N SER A 61 4.20 -10.91 1.10
CA SER A 61 5.37 -11.71 1.53
C SER A 61 4.98 -12.84 2.48
N VAL A 62 4.15 -12.55 3.48
CA VAL A 62 3.65 -13.56 4.43
C VAL A 62 2.85 -14.64 3.69
N LYS A 63 1.99 -14.25 2.76
CA LYS A 63 1.18 -15.19 1.98
C LYS A 63 2.04 -16.09 1.09
N SER A 64 3.07 -15.53 0.46
CA SER A 64 4.03 -16.31 -0.34
C SER A 64 4.87 -17.26 0.52
N ALA A 65 5.20 -16.88 1.77
CA ALA A 65 5.94 -17.74 2.69
C ALA A 65 5.10 -18.93 3.17
N ILE A 66 3.80 -18.73 3.40
CA ILE A 66 2.85 -19.79 3.79
C ILE A 66 2.68 -20.80 2.65
N GLN A 67 2.57 -20.35 1.39
CA GLN A 67 2.40 -21.25 0.23
C GLN A 67 3.63 -22.09 -0.12
N LYS A 68 4.81 -21.75 0.41
CA LYS A 68 6.06 -22.48 0.17
C LYS A 68 6.37 -23.56 1.22
N LYS A 69 5.56 -23.64 2.29
CA LYS A 69 5.60 -24.72 3.29
C LYS A 69 4.61 -25.81 2.92
#